data_AF-G4SZH3-F1
#
_entry.id   AF-G4SZH3-F1
#
_cell.length_a   1.000
_cell.length_b   1.000
_cell.length_c   1.000
_cell.angle_alpha   90.00
_cell.angle_beta   90.00
_cell.angle_gamma   90.00
#
_symmetry.space_group_name_H-M   'P 1'
#
loop_
_entity.id
_entity.type
_entity.pdbx_description
1 polymer ?
#
loop_
_entity_poly.entity_id
_entity_poly.type
_entity_poly.pdbx_seq_one_letter_code
_entity_poly.pdbx_strand_id
1 'polypeptide(L)'
;MTKNANLYDICDNPILKTESPSTPGQNLRLIYKKTIGHPALKYFILKGCRHPSINFEQIPIYQSMMQEAMQASTEQWQDKQWITSTFQPLAHLLDTIENRDWQIRDSSNPSQAKTSQIDCHVIIDACLQDIFRVWNQDKNDPWFPVGAQVQLSGDDHMDGKNLLDVLQGVGSYEYKNITLLFALIRCFLMPNPNRLKWFRKPYRGICEPMSARFSWIWHRIAFSDVNFFEHLLVFLESNAAHRQYNERLIPILENLLHYSLSTSREWLTTPNKHIRHPAITCLPVDAKGKQLCRLSDSSWQKKRDLGFGDYVPDTDTTFLALAMAKKWINFVQKENLQVDRSLLDECESMLAFPWVEIIAEYQVGGSYESNLPTIKLARPLDYDGAVPIWFEKAFTDTDGNIHREVLGNEICPGHNLDILDSILINRRQWHALTGENLIFLHKLLDFHFRAFVSDNFRHESAFIYYLPEIYTYYLGRFYQTYRTLSAEERQLFDPERKVETMREIALQYCKDDLIGQTLNVFDAALAVSTLVQLEYEPKQDGVISAGLKVINDHLGEGGNGHPFKAYEWNRMRHPTRILVGSEISTSLFVLRACSEAQSYLDSKACAFPESYPS
;
A
#
# COMPACT_ATOMS: atom_id res chain seq x y z
N MET A 1 -15.51 -26.50 33.84
CA MET A 1 -14.97 -26.04 32.53
C MET A 1 -15.97 -25.06 31.95
N THR A 2 -15.53 -23.89 31.48
CA THR A 2 -16.41 -22.89 30.86
C THR A 2 -17.11 -23.50 29.64
N LYS A 3 -18.44 -23.43 29.61
CA LYS A 3 -19.33 -24.05 28.60
C LYS A 3 -19.39 -23.20 27.30
N ASN A 4 -18.24 -22.78 26.81
CA ASN A 4 -18.16 -21.83 25.71
C ASN A 4 -17.50 -22.47 24.49
N ALA A 5 -17.99 -22.19 23.29
CA ALA A 5 -17.45 -22.75 22.06
C ALA A 5 -16.02 -22.26 21.80
N ASN A 6 -15.23 -23.08 21.11
CA ASN A 6 -14.03 -22.66 20.39
C ASN A 6 -14.26 -22.79 18.88
N LEU A 7 -13.35 -22.24 18.07
CA LEU A 7 -13.44 -22.24 16.60
C LEU A 7 -13.68 -23.64 15.99
N TYR A 8 -13.09 -24.69 16.58
CA TYR A 8 -13.21 -26.06 16.09
C TYR A 8 -14.56 -26.70 16.39
N ASP A 9 -15.24 -26.26 17.47
CA ASP A 9 -16.59 -26.72 17.77
C ASP A 9 -17.57 -26.27 16.67
N ILE A 10 -17.29 -25.15 16.00
CA ILE A 10 -18.06 -24.62 14.88
C ILE A 10 -17.60 -25.21 13.54
N CYS A 11 -16.30 -25.36 13.31
CA CYS A 11 -15.77 -25.64 11.97
C CYS A 11 -15.49 -27.12 11.68
N ASP A 12 -15.01 -27.92 12.65
CA ASP A 12 -14.49 -29.27 12.35
C ASP A 12 -15.59 -30.19 11.79
N ASN A 13 -16.78 -30.17 12.38
CA ASN A 13 -17.89 -31.02 11.94
C ASN A 13 -18.34 -30.66 10.50
N PRO A 14 -18.77 -29.42 10.21
CA PRO A 14 -19.27 -29.07 8.88
C PRO A 14 -18.20 -29.11 7.78
N ILE A 15 -16.93 -28.81 8.07
CA ILE A 15 -15.89 -28.75 7.03
C ILE A 15 -15.26 -30.12 6.76
N LEU A 16 -14.99 -30.90 7.82
CA LEU A 16 -14.21 -32.13 7.69
C LEU A 16 -15.06 -33.39 7.52
N LYS A 17 -16.32 -33.41 7.99
CA LYS A 17 -17.17 -34.61 7.95
C LYS A 17 -18.25 -34.58 6.88
N THR A 18 -18.62 -33.40 6.40
CA THR A 18 -19.59 -33.25 5.31
C THR A 18 -18.86 -33.40 3.98
N GLU A 19 -19.33 -34.26 3.08
CA GLU A 19 -18.87 -34.27 1.69
C GLU A 19 -19.40 -33.03 0.95
N SER A 20 -18.59 -32.45 0.07
CA SER A 20 -19.00 -31.30 -0.73
C SER A 20 -18.71 -31.59 -2.20
N PRO A 21 -19.75 -31.59 -3.05
CA PRO A 21 -19.57 -31.76 -4.49
C PRO A 21 -19.10 -30.47 -5.17
N SER A 22 -19.14 -29.31 -4.50
CA SER A 22 -18.85 -28.01 -5.11
C SER A 22 -17.37 -27.63 -5.02
N THR A 23 -16.86 -26.96 -6.06
CA THR A 23 -15.49 -26.42 -6.07
C THR A 23 -15.23 -25.42 -4.92
N PRO A 24 -16.15 -24.48 -4.59
CA PRO A 24 -15.96 -23.58 -3.46
C PRO A 24 -15.85 -24.31 -2.11
N GLY A 25 -16.66 -25.34 -1.87
CA GLY A 25 -16.59 -26.13 -0.64
C GLY A 25 -15.32 -26.97 -0.53
N GLN A 26 -14.84 -27.53 -1.65
CA GLN A 26 -13.56 -28.23 -1.70
C GLN A 26 -12.39 -27.28 -1.39
N ASN A 27 -12.41 -26.06 -1.95
CA ASN A 27 -11.45 -25.01 -1.63
C ASN A 27 -11.50 -24.63 -0.15
N LEU A 28 -12.69 -24.37 0.42
CA LEU A 28 -12.87 -24.03 1.84
C LEU A 28 -12.24 -25.10 2.75
N ARG A 29 -12.46 -26.39 2.47
CA ARG A 29 -11.83 -27.49 3.21
C ARG A 29 -10.31 -27.49 3.08
N LEU A 30 -9.79 -27.25 1.88
CA LEU A 30 -8.35 -27.21 1.63
C LEU A 30 -7.69 -26.08 2.44
N ILE A 31 -8.21 -24.85 2.34
CA ILE A 31 -7.66 -23.71 3.06
C ILE A 31 -7.79 -23.90 4.57
N TYR A 32 -8.92 -24.42 5.06
CA TYR A 32 -9.12 -24.71 6.47
C TYR A 32 -8.05 -25.65 7.03
N LYS A 33 -7.76 -26.76 6.33
CA LYS A 33 -6.72 -27.71 6.73
C LYS A 33 -5.33 -27.07 6.75
N LYS A 34 -5.01 -26.19 5.79
CA LYS A 34 -3.70 -25.54 5.66
C LYS A 34 -3.48 -24.38 6.64
N THR A 35 -4.52 -23.64 7.01
CA THR A 35 -4.41 -22.44 7.85
C THR A 35 -4.76 -22.77 9.31
N ILE A 36 -6.05 -22.76 9.65
CA ILE A 36 -6.58 -22.91 11.00
C ILE A 36 -6.37 -24.33 11.53
N GLY A 37 -6.53 -25.32 10.66
CA GLY A 37 -6.34 -26.74 10.97
C GLY A 37 -4.89 -27.15 11.17
N HIS A 38 -3.92 -26.27 10.91
CA HIS A 38 -2.50 -26.58 11.08
C HIS A 38 -2.21 -26.96 12.55
N PRO A 39 -1.59 -28.12 12.84
CA PRO A 39 -1.48 -28.64 14.22
C PRO A 39 -0.87 -27.65 15.22
N ALA A 40 0.14 -26.88 14.78
CA ALA A 40 0.77 -25.88 15.63
C ALA A 40 -0.21 -24.76 16.03
N LEU A 41 -0.97 -24.24 15.08
CA LEU A 41 -1.92 -23.16 15.34
C LEU A 41 -3.16 -23.68 16.10
N LYS A 42 -3.65 -24.87 15.71
CA LYS A 42 -4.81 -25.52 16.32
C LYS A 42 -4.60 -25.83 17.79
N TYR A 43 -3.63 -26.67 18.11
CA TYR A 43 -3.53 -27.24 19.45
C TYR A 43 -2.85 -26.30 20.46
N PHE A 44 -1.91 -25.46 20.03
CA PHE A 44 -1.18 -24.59 20.94
C PHE A 44 -1.86 -23.23 21.18
N ILE A 45 -2.67 -22.76 20.23
CA ILE A 45 -3.24 -21.40 20.26
C ILE A 45 -4.77 -21.45 20.20
N LEU A 46 -5.33 -21.76 19.04
CA LEU A 46 -6.74 -21.45 18.73
C LEU A 46 -7.72 -22.35 19.49
N LYS A 47 -7.36 -23.59 19.82
CA LYS A 47 -8.23 -24.50 20.60
C LYS A 47 -8.47 -23.97 22.02
N GLY A 48 -7.52 -23.20 22.55
CA GLY A 48 -7.65 -22.54 23.85
C GLY A 48 -8.44 -21.22 23.80
N CYS A 49 -8.72 -20.69 22.61
CA CYS A 49 -9.49 -19.46 22.43
C CYS A 49 -10.98 -19.80 22.45
N ARG A 50 -11.61 -19.77 23.64
CA ARG A 50 -13.06 -19.95 23.79
C ARG A 50 -13.76 -18.59 23.74
N HIS A 51 -14.88 -18.50 23.05
CA HIS A 51 -15.60 -17.23 22.88
C HIS A 51 -16.52 -16.96 24.08
N PRO A 52 -16.48 -15.77 24.72
CA PRO A 52 -17.31 -15.48 25.90
C PRO A 52 -18.82 -15.56 25.61
N SER A 53 -19.23 -15.11 24.41
CA SER A 53 -20.64 -14.96 24.02
C SER A 53 -21.23 -16.12 23.20
N ILE A 54 -20.48 -17.22 22.98
CA ILE A 54 -20.99 -18.39 22.25
C ILE A 54 -21.04 -19.59 23.19
N ASN A 55 -22.24 -19.88 23.70
CA ASN A 55 -22.51 -21.08 24.46
C ASN A 55 -22.77 -22.29 23.53
N PHE A 56 -22.93 -23.49 24.10
CA PHE A 56 -23.21 -24.70 23.31
C PHE A 56 -24.54 -24.66 22.53
N GLU A 57 -25.53 -23.91 23.01
CA GLU A 57 -26.84 -23.79 22.37
C GLU A 57 -26.78 -22.94 21.09
N GLN A 58 -25.79 -22.05 20.98
CA GLN A 58 -25.55 -21.20 19.82
C GLN A 58 -24.66 -21.87 18.76
N ILE A 59 -23.93 -22.95 19.10
CA ILE A 59 -23.06 -23.67 18.14
C ILE A 59 -23.81 -24.08 16.85
N PRO A 60 -25.04 -24.63 16.90
CA PRO A 60 -25.76 -25.04 15.70
C PRO A 60 -25.96 -23.92 14.66
N ILE A 61 -26.12 -22.66 15.09
CA ILE A 61 -26.29 -21.51 14.20
C ILE A 61 -25.06 -21.34 13.32
N TYR A 62 -23.88 -21.33 13.93
CA TYR A 62 -22.62 -21.16 13.19
C TYR A 62 -22.22 -22.43 12.42
N GLN A 63 -22.56 -23.61 12.93
CA GLN A 63 -22.37 -24.85 12.16
C GLN A 63 -23.22 -24.85 10.89
N SER A 64 -24.47 -24.38 10.96
CA SER A 64 -25.35 -24.24 9.79
C SER A 64 -24.78 -23.24 8.78
N MET A 65 -24.29 -22.08 9.22
CA MET A 65 -23.57 -21.13 8.35
C MET A 65 -22.39 -21.79 7.62
N MET A 66 -21.57 -22.57 8.32
CA MET A 66 -20.43 -23.27 7.71
C MET A 66 -20.86 -24.41 6.79
N GLN A 67 -22.01 -25.06 7.03
CA GLN A 67 -22.59 -26.05 6.12
C GLN A 67 -23.03 -25.40 4.82
N GLU A 68 -23.71 -24.27 4.89
CA GLU A 68 -24.11 -23.48 3.71
C GLU A 68 -22.88 -23.07 2.88
N ALA A 69 -21.83 -22.53 3.51
CA ALA A 69 -20.58 -22.21 2.83
C ALA A 69 -19.91 -23.43 2.18
N MET A 70 -19.99 -24.61 2.81
CA MET A 70 -19.46 -25.86 2.27
C MET A 70 -20.27 -26.42 1.09
N GLN A 71 -21.57 -26.15 1.02
CA GLN A 71 -22.44 -26.61 -0.08
C GLN A 71 -22.60 -25.56 -1.19
N ALA A 72 -22.13 -24.33 -0.97
CA ALA A 72 -22.27 -23.23 -1.90
C ALA A 72 -21.67 -23.54 -3.28
N SER A 73 -22.45 -23.27 -4.31
CA SER A 73 -22.03 -23.18 -5.70
C SER A 73 -21.29 -21.87 -5.99
N THR A 74 -20.68 -21.75 -7.16
CA THR A 74 -20.05 -20.51 -7.61
C THR A 74 -21.09 -19.39 -7.75
N GLU A 75 -22.28 -19.73 -8.22
CA GLU A 75 -23.40 -18.80 -8.42
C GLU A 75 -23.94 -18.26 -7.09
N GLN A 76 -24.07 -19.12 -6.08
CA GLN A 76 -24.45 -18.67 -4.74
C GLN A 76 -23.43 -17.69 -4.16
N TRP A 77 -22.14 -17.92 -4.40
CA TRP A 77 -21.11 -16.96 -4.02
C TRP A 77 -21.19 -15.63 -4.77
N GLN A 78 -22.00 -15.49 -5.83
CA GLN A 78 -22.29 -14.20 -6.48
C GLN A 78 -23.62 -13.57 -6.01
N ASP A 79 -24.47 -14.33 -5.31
CA ASP A 79 -25.74 -13.85 -4.79
C ASP A 79 -25.53 -13.03 -3.51
N LYS A 80 -25.68 -11.71 -3.64
CA LYS A 80 -25.54 -10.75 -2.53
C LYS A 80 -26.54 -10.99 -1.40
N GLN A 81 -27.77 -11.40 -1.72
CA GLN A 81 -28.81 -11.65 -0.72
C GLN A 81 -28.49 -12.92 0.06
N TRP A 82 -28.07 -13.99 -0.65
CA TRP A 82 -27.62 -15.22 0.00
C TRP A 82 -26.43 -14.95 0.93
N ILE A 83 -25.41 -14.22 0.45
CA ILE A 83 -24.25 -13.83 1.27
C ILE A 83 -24.71 -13.13 2.56
N THR A 84 -25.56 -12.11 2.45
CA THR A 84 -26.07 -11.39 3.62
C THR A 84 -26.77 -12.32 4.58
N SER A 85 -27.73 -13.13 4.11
CA SER A 85 -28.50 -14.01 4.99
C SER A 85 -27.65 -15.08 5.67
N THR A 86 -26.71 -15.67 4.93
CA THR A 86 -25.90 -16.81 5.39
C THR A 86 -24.85 -16.36 6.40
N PHE A 87 -24.16 -15.25 6.15
CA PHE A 87 -23.04 -14.79 6.98
C PHE A 87 -23.44 -13.76 8.05
N GLN A 88 -24.73 -13.43 8.16
CA GLN A 88 -25.27 -12.56 9.20
C GLN A 88 -24.87 -12.96 10.64
N PRO A 89 -24.80 -14.26 11.02
CA PRO A 89 -24.36 -14.63 12.37
C PRO A 89 -22.91 -14.20 12.66
N LEU A 90 -22.01 -14.33 11.68
CA LEU A 90 -20.62 -13.91 11.82
C LEU A 90 -20.50 -12.38 11.80
N ALA A 91 -21.27 -11.70 10.94
CA ALA A 91 -21.30 -10.24 10.90
C ALA A 91 -21.66 -9.65 12.27
N HIS A 92 -22.74 -10.13 12.89
CA HIS A 92 -23.10 -9.71 14.26
C HIS A 92 -22.02 -10.03 15.29
N LEU A 93 -21.30 -11.15 15.14
CA LEU A 93 -20.23 -11.50 16.06
C LEU A 93 -19.05 -10.52 15.95
N LEU A 94 -18.69 -10.10 14.74
CA LEU A 94 -17.66 -9.08 14.52
C LEU A 94 -18.03 -7.74 15.15
N ASP A 95 -19.31 -7.35 15.09
CA ASP A 95 -19.80 -6.11 15.72
C ASP A 95 -19.66 -6.10 17.26
N THR A 96 -19.45 -7.27 17.88
CA THR A 96 -19.18 -7.37 19.33
C THR A 96 -17.71 -7.24 19.70
N ILE A 97 -16.80 -7.13 18.73
CA ILE A 97 -15.36 -7.05 18.99
C ILE A 97 -14.96 -5.65 19.41
N GLU A 98 -14.42 -5.55 20.62
CA GLU A 98 -13.74 -4.34 21.09
C GLU A 98 -12.28 -4.34 20.60
N ASN A 99 -11.94 -3.36 19.77
CA ASN A 99 -10.56 -3.12 19.36
C ASN A 99 -9.74 -2.58 20.52
N ARG A 100 -8.45 -2.92 20.51
CA ARG A 100 -7.48 -2.34 21.44
C ARG A 100 -6.75 -1.21 20.73
N ASP A 101 -6.34 -0.22 21.50
CA ASP A 101 -5.37 0.75 21.04
C ASP A 101 -4.00 0.08 20.96
N TRP A 102 -3.58 -0.22 19.72
CA TRP A 102 -2.28 -0.84 19.45
C TRP A 102 -1.15 0.18 19.43
N GLN A 103 -1.46 1.42 19.03
CA GLN A 103 -0.50 2.50 18.89
C GLN A 103 -0.29 3.22 20.21
N ILE A 104 0.97 3.42 20.58
CA ILE A 104 1.38 4.24 21.72
C ILE A 104 1.77 5.61 21.16
N ARG A 105 0.92 6.60 21.43
CA ARG A 105 0.93 7.96 20.87
C ARG A 105 0.94 9.02 21.97
N ASP A 106 1.85 8.89 22.92
CA ASP A 106 1.99 9.88 23.99
C ASP A 106 2.45 11.23 23.40
N SER A 107 1.87 12.33 23.88
CA SER A 107 2.26 13.68 23.46
C SER A 107 3.73 13.95 23.77
N SER A 108 4.45 14.50 22.80
CA SER A 108 5.84 14.91 22.91
C SER A 108 5.92 16.45 22.78
N ASN A 109 6.88 17.09 23.46
CA ASN A 109 7.13 18.52 23.27
C ASN A 109 8.30 18.69 22.27
N PRO A 110 8.05 19.09 21.00
CA PRO A 110 9.09 19.16 19.97
C PRO A 110 10.15 20.25 20.25
N SER A 111 9.78 21.26 21.04
CA SER A 111 10.46 22.54 21.25
C SER A 111 11.78 22.48 22.03
N GLN A 112 12.34 21.29 22.29
CA GLN A 112 13.62 21.13 23.00
C GLN A 112 14.76 20.54 22.14
N ALA A 113 14.51 20.12 20.90
CA ALA A 113 15.55 19.58 20.03
C ALA A 113 16.34 20.72 19.38
N LYS A 114 17.56 21.00 19.87
CA LYS A 114 18.49 21.92 19.18
C LYS A 114 19.11 21.19 17.97
N THR A 115 19.03 21.82 16.80
CA THR A 115 19.54 21.34 15.49
C THR A 115 21.04 21.01 15.51
N SER A 116 21.81 21.59 16.43
CA SER A 116 23.28 21.57 16.44
C SER A 116 23.95 20.24 16.83
N GLN A 117 23.24 19.10 16.83
CA GLN A 117 23.77 17.81 17.32
C GLN A 117 23.46 16.58 16.46
N ILE A 118 22.69 16.68 15.37
CA ILE A 118 22.33 15.49 14.57
C ILE A 118 23.16 15.46 13.29
N ASP A 119 24.13 14.55 13.23
CA ASP A 119 24.93 14.33 12.04
C ASP A 119 24.21 13.38 11.07
N CYS A 120 23.50 13.95 10.10
CA CYS A 120 22.81 13.17 9.07
C CYS A 120 23.78 12.33 8.23
N HIS A 121 25.08 12.67 8.15
CA HIS A 121 26.04 11.90 7.36
C HIS A 121 26.22 10.48 7.92
N VAL A 122 26.28 10.32 9.24
CA VAL A 122 26.42 8.99 9.87
C VAL A 122 25.23 8.10 9.53
N ILE A 123 24.01 8.66 9.52
CA ILE A 123 22.78 7.92 9.20
C ILE A 123 22.74 7.57 7.71
N ILE A 124 23.06 8.53 6.84
CA ILE A 124 23.14 8.33 5.38
C ILE A 124 24.15 7.24 5.04
N ASP A 125 25.35 7.29 5.62
CA ASP A 125 26.41 6.30 5.39
C ASP A 125 25.98 4.90 5.86
N ALA A 126 25.33 4.80 7.02
CA ALA A 126 24.80 3.52 7.51
C ALA A 126 23.73 2.94 6.56
N CYS A 127 22.84 3.78 6.05
CA CYS A 127 21.81 3.37 5.08
C CYS A 127 22.44 2.93 3.75
N LEU A 128 23.41 3.68 3.22
CA LEU A 128 24.11 3.33 1.98
C LEU A 128 24.89 2.01 2.11
N GLN A 129 25.57 1.80 3.24
CA GLN A 129 26.24 0.54 3.53
C GLN A 129 25.24 -0.63 3.56
N ASP A 130 24.07 -0.43 4.15
CA ASP A 130 23.00 -1.43 4.17
C ASP A 130 22.49 -1.75 2.76
N ILE A 131 22.16 -0.72 1.98
CA ILE A 131 21.70 -0.82 0.59
C ILE A 131 22.70 -1.62 -0.25
N PHE A 132 23.97 -1.23 -0.22
CA PHE A 132 25.01 -1.92 -0.99
C PHE A 132 25.25 -3.34 -0.51
N ARG A 133 25.20 -3.59 0.81
CA ARG A 133 25.36 -4.93 1.36
C ARG A 133 24.23 -5.85 0.93
N VAL A 134 22.98 -5.39 1.00
CA VAL A 134 21.79 -6.15 0.62
C VAL A 134 21.78 -6.41 -0.88
N TRP A 135 22.02 -5.39 -1.71
CA TRP A 135 22.07 -5.52 -3.16
C TRP A 135 23.09 -6.57 -3.62
N ASN A 136 24.24 -6.64 -2.94
CA ASN A 136 25.32 -7.58 -3.26
C ASN A 136 25.08 -9.03 -2.80
N GLN A 137 23.95 -9.36 -2.16
CA GLN A 137 23.68 -10.71 -1.65
C GLN A 137 23.38 -11.72 -2.77
N ASP A 138 22.62 -11.33 -3.79
CA ASP A 138 22.33 -12.17 -4.97
C ASP A 138 23.03 -11.58 -6.20
N LYS A 139 24.20 -12.12 -6.56
CA LYS A 139 24.99 -11.62 -7.68
C LYS A 139 24.37 -11.89 -9.05
N ASN A 140 23.46 -12.86 -9.15
CA ASN A 140 22.90 -13.29 -10.43
C ASN A 140 21.61 -12.54 -10.77
N ASP A 141 20.89 -12.06 -9.76
CA ASP A 141 19.70 -11.23 -9.90
C ASP A 141 19.53 -10.39 -8.64
N PRO A 142 20.27 -9.27 -8.52
CA PRO A 142 20.24 -8.44 -7.33
C PRO A 142 18.88 -7.73 -7.19
N TRP A 143 18.42 -7.60 -5.95
CA TRP A 143 17.12 -7.00 -5.63
C TRP A 143 17.04 -6.60 -4.15
N PHE A 144 16.03 -5.81 -3.79
CA PHE A 144 15.75 -5.45 -2.40
C PHE A 144 14.60 -6.30 -1.82
N PRO A 145 14.85 -7.14 -0.81
CA PRO A 145 13.84 -8.02 -0.26
C PRO A 145 12.78 -7.30 0.56
N VAL A 146 11.51 -7.58 0.25
CA VAL A 146 10.33 -7.10 1.00
C VAL A 146 9.55 -8.29 1.54
N GLY A 147 9.20 -8.25 2.82
CA GLY A 147 8.39 -9.26 3.48
C GLY A 147 6.91 -8.86 3.51
N ALA A 148 6.02 -9.84 3.34
CA ALA A 148 4.62 -9.72 3.73
C ALA A 148 4.35 -10.58 4.97
N GLN A 149 3.75 -9.99 6.01
CA GLN A 149 3.38 -10.63 7.27
C GLN A 149 1.86 -10.58 7.46
N VAL A 150 1.21 -11.74 7.57
CA VAL A 150 -0.22 -11.79 7.91
C VAL A 150 -0.40 -11.59 9.41
N GLN A 151 -1.23 -10.63 9.78
CA GLN A 151 -1.57 -10.34 11.17
C GLN A 151 -2.81 -11.15 11.58
N LEU A 152 -2.60 -12.22 12.36
CA LEU A 152 -3.66 -13.17 12.73
C LEU A 152 -4.82 -12.56 13.54
N SER A 153 -4.63 -11.39 14.17
CA SER A 153 -5.72 -10.64 14.81
C SER A 153 -6.69 -10.00 13.82
N GLY A 154 -6.39 -10.02 12.52
CA GLY A 154 -7.19 -9.41 11.46
C GLY A 154 -7.05 -7.89 11.41
N ASP A 155 -7.82 -7.28 10.50
CA ASP A 155 -7.96 -5.83 10.38
C ASP A 155 -8.85 -5.28 11.50
N ASP A 156 -8.38 -4.21 12.14
CA ASP A 156 -9.09 -3.56 13.24
C ASP A 156 -10.41 -2.95 12.77
N HIS A 157 -10.53 -2.62 11.49
CA HIS A 157 -11.74 -2.03 10.93
C HIS A 157 -12.67 -3.06 10.28
N MET A 158 -12.40 -4.36 10.44
CA MET A 158 -13.30 -5.41 9.94
C MET A 158 -14.46 -5.62 10.91
N ASP A 159 -15.54 -4.86 10.71
CA ASP A 159 -16.85 -5.02 11.36
C ASP A 159 -17.80 -5.90 10.51
N GLY A 160 -19.02 -6.14 10.99
CA GLY A 160 -20.00 -6.97 10.29
C GLY A 160 -20.43 -6.41 8.94
N LYS A 161 -20.60 -5.09 8.84
CA LYS A 161 -20.92 -4.42 7.57
C LYS A 161 -19.79 -4.59 6.57
N ASN A 162 -18.55 -4.38 7.01
CA ASN A 162 -17.35 -4.46 6.20
C ASN A 162 -17.08 -5.89 5.72
N LEU A 163 -17.33 -6.89 6.57
CA LEU A 163 -17.29 -8.29 6.14
C LEU A 163 -18.26 -8.55 4.97
N LEU A 164 -19.52 -8.13 5.11
CA LEU A 164 -20.52 -8.35 4.07
C LEU A 164 -20.20 -7.59 2.79
N ASP A 165 -19.75 -6.34 2.89
CA ASP A 165 -19.31 -5.53 1.74
C ASP A 165 -18.17 -6.24 0.96
N VAL A 166 -17.17 -6.81 1.65
CA VAL A 166 -16.09 -7.57 1.01
C VAL A 166 -16.61 -8.84 0.36
N LEU A 167 -17.39 -9.65 1.08
CA LEU A 167 -17.91 -10.90 0.52
C LEU A 167 -18.79 -10.67 -0.72
N GLN A 168 -19.53 -9.56 -0.76
CA GLN A 168 -20.34 -9.17 -1.91
C GLN A 168 -19.55 -8.54 -3.05
N GLY A 169 -18.45 -7.83 -2.74
CA GLY A 169 -17.68 -7.06 -3.71
C GLY A 169 -16.52 -7.80 -4.37
N VAL A 170 -15.95 -8.81 -3.71
CA VAL A 170 -14.90 -9.65 -4.31
C VAL A 170 -15.49 -10.62 -5.34
N GLY A 171 -14.79 -10.91 -6.44
CA GLY A 171 -15.27 -11.86 -7.44
C GLY A 171 -14.96 -13.33 -7.12
N SER A 172 -13.81 -13.63 -6.50
CA SER A 172 -13.33 -15.01 -6.34
C SER A 172 -13.82 -15.68 -5.04
N TYR A 173 -14.36 -16.90 -5.16
CA TYR A 173 -14.80 -17.66 -3.99
C TYR A 173 -13.62 -18.07 -3.09
N GLU A 174 -12.40 -18.24 -3.62
CA GLU A 174 -11.22 -18.52 -2.81
C GLU A 174 -10.95 -17.40 -1.83
N TYR A 175 -11.07 -16.15 -2.29
CA TYR A 175 -10.87 -14.95 -1.49
C TYR A 175 -12.02 -14.75 -0.49
N LYS A 176 -13.25 -15.06 -0.87
CA LYS A 176 -14.41 -15.04 0.05
C LYS A 176 -14.25 -16.07 1.17
N ASN A 177 -13.86 -17.29 0.83
CA ASN A 177 -13.62 -18.37 1.79
C ASN A 177 -12.53 -17.99 2.81
N ILE A 178 -11.43 -17.39 2.36
CA ILE A 178 -10.36 -16.97 3.28
C ILE A 178 -10.77 -15.78 4.15
N THR A 179 -11.58 -14.83 3.61
CA THR A 179 -12.20 -13.74 4.38
C THR A 179 -13.05 -14.29 5.52
N LEU A 180 -13.93 -15.26 5.21
CA LEU A 180 -14.76 -15.97 6.19
C LEU A 180 -13.92 -16.59 7.32
N LEU A 181 -12.88 -17.33 6.95
CA LEU A 181 -12.03 -18.03 7.92
C LEU A 181 -11.25 -17.06 8.83
N PHE A 182 -10.71 -15.97 8.30
CA PHE A 182 -9.97 -15.00 9.12
C PHE A 182 -10.86 -14.11 9.98
N ALA A 183 -12.06 -13.76 9.51
CA ALA A 183 -13.08 -13.13 10.35
C ALA A 183 -13.41 -14.01 11.56
N LEU A 184 -13.58 -15.32 11.37
CA LEU A 184 -13.76 -16.27 12.46
C LEU A 184 -12.55 -16.31 13.41
N ILE A 185 -11.31 -16.39 12.89
CA ILE A 185 -10.11 -16.35 13.74
C ILE A 185 -10.13 -15.10 14.63
N ARG A 186 -10.43 -13.94 14.05
CA ARG A 186 -10.50 -12.66 14.75
C ARG A 186 -11.52 -12.69 15.88
N CYS A 187 -12.75 -13.16 15.63
CA CYS A 187 -13.78 -13.32 16.67
C CYS A 187 -13.32 -14.18 17.84
N PHE A 188 -12.56 -15.25 17.61
CA PHE A 188 -12.08 -16.10 18.70
C PHE A 188 -10.81 -15.56 19.37
N LEU A 189 -9.92 -14.90 18.63
CA LEU A 189 -8.64 -14.44 19.15
C LEU A 189 -8.74 -13.13 19.95
N MET A 190 -9.54 -12.16 19.48
CA MET A 190 -9.65 -10.83 20.09
C MET A 190 -10.15 -10.85 21.56
N PRO A 191 -11.17 -11.67 21.93
CA PRO A 191 -11.61 -11.81 23.32
C PRO A 191 -10.62 -12.56 24.23
N ASN A 192 -9.51 -13.07 23.70
CA ASN A 192 -8.54 -13.90 24.42
C ASN A 192 -7.17 -13.20 24.58
N PRO A 193 -7.04 -12.19 25.47
CA PRO A 193 -5.84 -11.35 25.64
C PRO A 193 -4.51 -12.11 25.72
N ASN A 194 -4.49 -13.19 26.50
CA ASN A 194 -3.28 -13.95 26.78
C ASN A 194 -2.75 -14.67 25.54
N ARG A 195 -3.64 -15.02 24.60
CA ARG A 195 -3.28 -15.63 23.31
C ARG A 195 -2.96 -14.55 22.28
N LEU A 196 -3.72 -13.48 22.26
CA LEU A 196 -3.52 -12.33 21.37
C LEU A 196 -2.11 -11.71 21.48
N LYS A 197 -1.55 -11.61 22.71
CA LYS A 197 -0.20 -11.09 22.98
C LYS A 197 0.95 -11.81 22.25
N TRP A 198 0.72 -13.02 21.73
CA TRP A 198 1.70 -13.76 20.93
C TRP A 198 1.76 -13.29 19.48
N PHE A 199 0.69 -12.67 18.99
CA PHE A 199 0.56 -12.21 17.61
C PHE A 199 0.70 -10.70 17.49
N ARG A 200 0.17 -9.96 18.46
CA ARG A 200 0.17 -8.50 18.42
C ARG A 200 0.39 -7.91 19.81
N LYS A 201 1.23 -6.89 19.90
CA LYS A 201 1.52 -6.14 21.11
C LYS A 201 1.41 -4.65 20.81
N PRO A 202 1.09 -3.81 21.80
CA PRO A 202 1.19 -2.37 21.63
C PRO A 202 2.59 -1.95 21.18
N TYR A 203 2.67 -0.96 20.30
CA TYR A 203 3.91 -0.49 19.66
C TYR A 203 3.95 1.04 19.60
N ARG A 204 5.15 1.60 19.47
CA ARG A 204 5.34 3.06 19.40
C ARG A 204 5.06 3.58 18.00
N GLY A 205 4.39 4.73 17.93
CA GLY A 205 4.09 5.37 16.65
C GLY A 205 2.90 4.76 15.93
N ILE A 206 2.80 5.02 14.63
CA ILE A 206 1.67 4.58 13.78
C ILE A 206 2.00 3.28 13.06
N CYS A 207 3.16 3.24 12.42
CA CYS A 207 3.58 2.09 11.62
C CYS A 207 3.93 0.90 12.52
N GLU A 208 3.21 -0.20 12.35
CA GLU A 208 3.45 -1.42 13.12
C GLU A 208 4.83 -2.04 12.80
N PRO A 209 5.68 -2.32 13.80
CA PRO A 209 6.94 -3.01 13.58
C PRO A 209 6.70 -4.47 13.22
N MET A 210 7.31 -4.91 12.12
CA MET A 210 7.25 -6.31 11.71
C MET A 210 8.23 -7.14 12.54
N SER A 211 7.73 -8.17 13.22
CA SER A 211 8.52 -8.92 14.21
C SER A 211 8.55 -10.44 13.97
N ALA A 212 7.66 -10.98 13.13
CA ALA A 212 7.53 -12.42 12.92
C ALA A 212 8.26 -12.87 11.63
N ARG A 213 9.58 -12.63 11.53
CA ARG A 213 10.39 -12.89 10.33
C ARG A 213 10.25 -14.31 9.76
N PHE A 214 10.03 -15.31 10.62
CA PHE A 214 9.81 -16.71 10.22
C PHE A 214 8.51 -16.93 9.41
N SER A 215 7.57 -15.99 9.50
CA SER A 215 6.28 -16.03 8.79
C SER A 215 6.26 -15.17 7.54
N TRP A 216 7.33 -14.42 7.26
CA TRP A 216 7.35 -13.48 6.15
C TRP A 216 7.39 -14.21 4.81
N ILE A 217 6.54 -13.75 3.90
CA ILE A 217 6.59 -14.11 2.50
C ILE A 217 7.49 -13.10 1.80
N TRP A 218 8.75 -13.46 1.60
CA TRP A 218 9.72 -12.65 0.87
C TRP A 218 9.39 -12.59 -0.61
N HIS A 219 9.34 -11.39 -1.17
CA HIS A 219 8.99 -11.18 -2.57
C HIS A 219 9.64 -9.94 -3.18
N ARG A 220 9.98 -10.02 -4.48
CA ARG A 220 10.25 -8.86 -5.33
C ARG A 220 8.99 -8.54 -6.15
N ILE A 221 8.48 -7.32 -6.04
CA ILE A 221 7.33 -6.83 -6.82
C ILE A 221 7.66 -5.44 -7.37
N ALA A 222 7.09 -5.10 -8.54
CA ALA A 222 7.37 -3.83 -9.20
C ALA A 222 6.99 -2.62 -8.34
N PHE A 223 5.92 -2.73 -7.54
CA PHE A 223 5.51 -1.71 -6.59
C PHE A 223 6.65 -1.28 -5.63
N SER A 224 7.37 -2.26 -5.06
CA SER A 224 8.50 -1.97 -4.17
C SER A 224 9.68 -1.37 -4.94
N ASP A 225 10.03 -1.95 -6.08
CA ASP A 225 11.16 -1.53 -6.90
C ASP A 225 11.01 -0.08 -7.38
N VAL A 226 9.81 0.32 -7.81
CA VAL A 226 9.56 1.69 -8.27
C VAL A 226 9.62 2.72 -7.14
N ASN A 227 9.17 2.39 -5.94
CA ASN A 227 9.34 3.26 -4.76
C ASN A 227 10.82 3.37 -4.38
N PHE A 228 11.55 2.24 -4.37
CA PHE A 228 12.98 2.22 -4.05
C PHE A 228 13.82 2.97 -5.08
N PHE A 229 13.44 2.89 -6.35
CA PHE A 229 14.01 3.73 -7.41
C PHE A 229 13.85 5.21 -7.04
N GLU A 230 12.65 5.63 -6.64
CA GLU A 230 12.40 7.03 -6.27
C GLU A 230 13.29 7.48 -5.11
N HIS A 231 13.40 6.71 -4.03
CA HIS A 231 14.24 7.07 -2.87
C HIS A 231 15.71 7.26 -3.26
N LEU A 232 16.25 6.37 -4.10
CA LEU A 232 17.63 6.43 -4.56
C LEU A 232 17.86 7.59 -5.54
N LEU A 233 16.88 7.87 -6.42
CA LEU A 233 16.97 9.00 -7.34
C LEU A 233 16.97 10.33 -6.56
N VAL A 234 16.06 10.48 -5.60
CA VAL A 234 15.99 11.68 -4.75
C VAL A 234 17.26 11.87 -3.93
N PHE A 235 17.85 10.79 -3.41
CA PHE A 235 19.15 10.84 -2.76
C PHE A 235 20.22 11.43 -3.70
N LEU A 236 20.30 10.96 -4.95
CA LEU A 236 21.27 11.49 -5.93
C LEU A 236 21.02 12.96 -6.26
N GLU A 237 19.76 13.39 -6.32
CA GLU A 237 19.40 14.77 -6.66
C GLU A 237 19.55 15.77 -5.49
N SER A 238 19.54 15.31 -4.24
CA SER A 238 19.50 16.20 -3.08
C SER A 238 20.81 16.96 -2.83
N ASN A 239 21.96 16.43 -3.29
CA ASN A 239 23.27 17.04 -3.12
C ASN A 239 24.22 16.65 -4.27
N ALA A 240 24.87 17.64 -4.90
CA ALA A 240 25.83 17.40 -5.97
C ALA A 240 27.02 16.50 -5.54
N ALA A 241 27.39 16.47 -4.25
CA ALA A 241 28.42 15.58 -3.73
C ALA A 241 28.03 14.09 -3.82
N HIS A 242 26.74 13.77 -3.91
CA HIS A 242 26.26 12.39 -4.03
C HIS A 242 26.55 11.77 -5.40
N ARG A 243 26.97 12.57 -6.39
CA ARG A 243 27.46 12.08 -7.69
C ARG A 243 28.60 11.06 -7.58
N GLN A 244 29.36 11.08 -6.48
CA GLN A 244 30.38 10.06 -6.20
C GLN A 244 29.83 8.64 -6.11
N TYR A 245 28.53 8.47 -5.85
CA TYR A 245 27.86 7.18 -5.78
C TYR A 245 27.26 6.71 -7.12
N ASN A 246 27.33 7.53 -8.18
CA ASN A 246 26.71 7.22 -9.49
C ASN A 246 27.15 5.85 -10.03
N GLU A 247 28.45 5.52 -9.97
CA GLU A 247 28.98 4.24 -10.46
C GLU A 247 28.28 3.04 -9.82
N ARG A 248 27.88 3.16 -8.54
CA ARG A 248 27.21 2.08 -7.82
C ARG A 248 25.69 2.15 -7.89
N LEU A 249 25.10 3.35 -7.92
CA LEU A 249 23.65 3.54 -7.83
C LEU A 249 22.95 3.55 -9.20
N ILE A 250 23.59 4.01 -10.27
CA ILE A 250 22.98 4.02 -11.61
C ILE A 250 22.60 2.61 -12.08
N PRO A 251 23.46 1.57 -11.96
CA PRO A 251 23.07 0.21 -12.33
C PRO A 251 21.93 -0.35 -11.47
N ILE A 252 21.81 0.10 -10.22
CA ILE A 252 20.70 -0.28 -9.32
C ILE A 252 19.40 0.33 -9.85
N LEU A 253 19.40 1.64 -10.11
CA LEU A 253 18.26 2.38 -10.65
C LEU A 253 17.78 1.77 -11.97
N GLU A 254 18.70 1.48 -12.90
CA GLU A 254 18.36 0.83 -14.18
C GLU A 254 17.73 -0.54 -13.97
N ASN A 255 18.24 -1.36 -13.05
CA ASN A 255 17.68 -2.68 -12.77
C ASN A 255 16.26 -2.61 -12.19
N LEU A 256 16.03 -1.72 -11.23
CA LEU A 256 14.71 -1.52 -10.60
C LEU A 256 13.68 -1.04 -11.63
N LEU A 257 14.06 -0.07 -12.46
CA LEU A 257 13.17 0.50 -13.46
C LEU A 257 12.90 -0.49 -14.61
N HIS A 258 13.92 -1.23 -15.05
CA HIS A 258 13.77 -2.30 -16.04
C HIS A 258 12.82 -3.40 -15.55
N TYR A 259 12.95 -3.84 -14.29
CA TYR A 259 12.02 -4.82 -13.73
C TYR A 259 10.59 -4.30 -13.74
N SER A 260 10.39 -3.03 -13.39
CA SER A 260 9.08 -2.40 -13.34
C SER A 260 8.44 -2.21 -14.73
N LEU A 261 9.17 -1.64 -15.70
CA LEU A 261 8.63 -1.27 -17.02
C LEU A 261 8.68 -2.40 -18.06
N SER A 262 9.65 -3.31 -17.96
CA SER A 262 9.86 -4.37 -18.96
C SER A 262 9.40 -5.73 -18.45
N THR A 263 9.92 -6.17 -17.29
CA THR A 263 9.64 -7.52 -16.76
C THR A 263 8.21 -7.63 -16.23
N SER A 264 7.71 -6.58 -15.57
CA SER A 264 6.38 -6.54 -14.99
C SER A 264 5.27 -6.06 -15.93
N ARG A 265 5.55 -5.88 -17.22
CA ARG A 265 4.57 -5.37 -18.19
C ARG A 265 3.59 -6.45 -18.65
N GLU A 266 2.32 -6.08 -18.64
CA GLU A 266 1.21 -6.80 -19.26
C GLU A 266 0.46 -5.90 -20.25
N TRP A 267 -0.23 -6.48 -21.23
CA TRP A 267 -1.08 -5.75 -22.17
C TRP A 267 -2.55 -5.87 -21.80
N LEU A 268 -3.22 -4.73 -21.67
CA LEU A 268 -4.64 -4.62 -21.40
C LEU A 268 -5.37 -3.84 -22.51
N THR A 269 -6.69 -3.76 -22.38
CA THR A 269 -7.56 -2.99 -23.28
C THR A 269 -8.61 -2.29 -22.43
N THR A 270 -8.83 -0.99 -22.67
CA THR A 270 -9.83 -0.24 -21.90
C THR A 270 -11.26 -0.74 -22.19
N PRO A 271 -12.17 -0.68 -21.21
CA PRO A 271 -13.49 -1.27 -21.35
C PRO A 271 -14.40 -0.60 -22.38
N ASN A 272 -14.28 0.71 -22.58
CA ASN A 272 -15.22 1.46 -23.41
C ASN A 272 -14.64 1.84 -24.77
N LYS A 273 -13.47 2.48 -24.80
CA LYS A 273 -12.86 2.88 -26.09
C LYS A 273 -11.98 1.80 -26.70
N HIS A 274 -11.76 0.69 -25.99
CA HIS A 274 -10.92 -0.42 -26.42
C HIS A 274 -9.49 0.00 -26.81
N ILE A 275 -8.93 0.96 -26.07
CA ILE A 275 -7.56 1.40 -26.25
C ILE A 275 -6.65 0.31 -25.69
N ARG A 276 -5.80 -0.27 -26.55
CA ARG A 276 -4.78 -1.21 -26.10
C ARG A 276 -3.63 -0.45 -25.45
N HIS A 277 -3.27 -0.82 -24.21
CA HIS A 277 -2.22 -0.16 -23.46
C HIS A 277 -1.42 -1.15 -22.60
N PRO A 278 -0.16 -0.82 -22.27
CA PRO A 278 0.58 -1.58 -21.28
C PRO A 278 0.03 -1.28 -19.87
N ALA A 279 0.27 -2.16 -18.92
CA ALA A 279 0.05 -1.95 -17.50
C ALA A 279 1.05 -2.80 -16.70
N ILE A 280 1.27 -2.47 -15.44
CA ILE A 280 2.28 -3.14 -14.61
C ILE A 280 1.60 -4.11 -13.64
N THR A 281 2.00 -5.38 -13.68
CA THR A 281 1.54 -6.42 -12.77
C THR A 281 2.55 -6.69 -11.66
N CYS A 282 2.06 -6.89 -10.44
CA CYS A 282 2.88 -7.28 -9.31
C CYS A 282 3.41 -8.73 -9.41
N LEU A 283 2.72 -9.61 -10.13
CA LEU A 283 3.07 -11.03 -10.24
C LEU A 283 3.31 -11.44 -11.70
N PRO A 284 4.37 -10.93 -12.35
CA PRO A 284 4.62 -11.21 -13.75
C PRO A 284 4.97 -12.67 -14.01
N VAL A 285 4.49 -13.16 -15.16
CA VAL A 285 4.80 -14.48 -15.71
C VAL A 285 5.26 -14.34 -17.16
N ASP A 286 6.12 -15.25 -17.60
CA ASP A 286 6.53 -15.30 -19.01
C ASP A 286 5.44 -15.93 -19.90
N ALA A 287 5.70 -15.98 -21.21
CA ALA A 287 4.78 -16.56 -22.19
C ALA A 287 4.48 -18.06 -21.96
N LYS A 288 5.25 -18.75 -21.11
CA LYS A 288 5.04 -20.15 -20.73
C LYS A 288 4.40 -20.27 -19.34
N GLY A 289 3.99 -19.16 -18.72
CA GLY A 289 3.39 -19.12 -17.38
C GLY A 289 4.41 -19.30 -16.25
N LYS A 290 5.72 -19.17 -16.53
CA LYS A 290 6.76 -19.23 -15.49
C LYS A 290 6.83 -17.89 -14.78
N GLN A 291 6.87 -17.92 -13.45
CA GLN A 291 7.06 -16.73 -12.62
C GLN A 291 8.34 -15.98 -12.97
N LEU A 292 8.21 -14.67 -13.08
CA LEU A 292 9.33 -13.73 -13.24
C LEU A 292 9.63 -12.96 -11.94
N CYS A 293 8.72 -12.97 -10.97
CA CYS A 293 8.97 -12.44 -9.64
C CYS A 293 9.83 -13.37 -8.78
N ARG A 294 10.60 -12.78 -7.86
CA ARG A 294 11.32 -13.54 -6.83
C ARG A 294 10.33 -13.99 -5.77
N LEU A 295 9.85 -15.23 -5.87
CA LEU A 295 9.02 -15.88 -4.87
C LEU A 295 9.38 -17.37 -4.81
N SER A 296 9.37 -17.98 -3.63
CA SER A 296 9.54 -19.44 -3.55
C SER A 296 8.31 -20.18 -4.09
N ASP A 297 8.48 -21.36 -4.66
CA ASP A 297 7.37 -22.18 -5.18
C ASP A 297 6.28 -22.41 -4.12
N SER A 298 6.70 -22.64 -2.87
CA SER A 298 5.77 -22.80 -1.74
C SER A 298 4.98 -21.53 -1.48
N SER A 299 5.63 -20.35 -1.50
CA SER A 299 4.96 -19.08 -1.30
C SER A 299 4.03 -18.72 -2.47
N TRP A 300 4.41 -19.04 -3.69
CA TRP A 300 3.54 -18.87 -4.85
C TRP A 300 2.31 -19.77 -4.78
N GLN A 301 2.49 -21.04 -4.42
CA GLN A 301 1.35 -21.93 -4.20
C GLN A 301 0.43 -21.43 -3.09
N LYS A 302 0.98 -20.91 -1.98
CA LYS A 302 0.18 -20.28 -0.93
C LYS A 302 -0.62 -19.10 -1.46
N LYS A 303 -0.01 -18.19 -2.24
CA LYS A 303 -0.74 -17.07 -2.86
C LYS A 303 -1.89 -17.56 -3.74
N ARG A 304 -1.65 -18.57 -4.59
CA ARG A 304 -2.69 -19.20 -5.42
C ARG A 304 -3.84 -19.77 -4.60
N ASP A 305 -3.53 -20.56 -3.58
CA ASP A 305 -4.53 -21.19 -2.70
C ASP A 305 -5.39 -20.15 -1.95
N LEU A 306 -4.85 -18.95 -1.72
CA LEU A 306 -5.50 -17.82 -1.06
C LEU A 306 -6.28 -16.91 -2.04
N GLY A 307 -6.35 -17.27 -3.32
CA GLY A 307 -7.06 -16.48 -4.34
C GLY A 307 -6.22 -15.36 -4.98
N PHE A 308 -4.93 -15.25 -4.64
CA PHE A 308 -3.97 -14.28 -5.23
C PHE A 308 -3.17 -14.88 -6.39
N GLY A 309 -3.71 -15.91 -7.04
CA GLY A 309 -3.02 -16.62 -8.12
C GLY A 309 -3.07 -15.91 -9.46
N ASP A 310 -4.18 -15.21 -9.71
CA ASP A 310 -4.39 -14.41 -10.90
C ASP A 310 -4.47 -12.96 -10.45
N TYR A 311 -3.45 -12.19 -10.82
CA TYR A 311 -3.29 -10.81 -10.40
C TYR A 311 -3.65 -9.89 -11.57
N VAL A 312 -4.35 -8.81 -11.25
CA VAL A 312 -4.69 -7.76 -12.21
C VAL A 312 -3.63 -6.67 -12.10
N PRO A 313 -3.14 -6.11 -13.22
CA PRO A 313 -2.32 -4.91 -13.15
C PRO A 313 -3.03 -3.80 -12.37
N ASP A 314 -2.31 -3.20 -11.42
CA ASP A 314 -2.80 -2.08 -10.63
C ASP A 314 -2.44 -0.73 -11.27
N THR A 315 -3.30 0.23 -11.03
CA THR A 315 -3.15 1.60 -11.50
C THR A 315 -2.06 2.33 -10.70
N ASP A 316 -1.76 1.97 -9.44
CA ASP A 316 -0.72 2.64 -8.63
C ASP A 316 0.68 2.34 -9.11
N THR A 317 1.06 1.06 -9.20
CA THR A 317 2.39 0.72 -9.72
C THR A 317 2.57 1.26 -11.13
N THR A 318 1.52 1.18 -11.96
CA THR A 318 1.57 1.69 -13.33
C THR A 318 1.84 3.19 -13.37
N PHE A 319 1.02 4.02 -12.71
CA PHE A 319 1.18 5.47 -12.77
C PHE A 319 2.44 5.97 -12.04
N LEU A 320 2.83 5.32 -10.95
CA LEU A 320 4.09 5.59 -10.26
C LEU A 320 5.30 5.29 -11.16
N ALA A 321 5.28 4.18 -11.90
CA ALA A 321 6.35 3.83 -12.83
C ALA A 321 6.41 4.78 -14.03
N LEU A 322 5.27 5.28 -14.53
CA LEU A 322 5.25 6.33 -15.55
C LEU A 322 5.87 7.64 -15.02
N ALA A 323 5.59 8.02 -13.77
CA ALA A 323 6.24 9.16 -13.15
C ALA A 323 7.75 8.95 -13.03
N MET A 324 8.19 7.76 -12.61
CA MET A 324 9.61 7.41 -12.51
C MET A 324 10.31 7.34 -13.86
N ALA A 325 9.66 6.83 -14.90
CA ALA A 325 10.19 6.85 -16.26
C ALA A 325 10.48 8.29 -16.71
N LYS A 326 9.55 9.22 -16.44
CA LYS A 326 9.75 10.64 -16.76
C LYS A 326 10.86 11.28 -15.93
N LYS A 327 10.91 11.01 -14.62
CA LYS A 327 11.97 11.51 -13.72
C LYS A 327 13.35 10.97 -14.15
N TRP A 328 13.43 9.70 -14.56
CA TRP A 328 14.65 9.09 -15.07
C TRP A 328 15.17 9.79 -16.33
N ILE A 329 14.30 9.96 -17.34
CA ILE A 329 14.66 10.67 -18.58
C ILE A 329 15.19 12.08 -18.26
N ASN A 330 14.48 12.82 -17.42
CA ASN A 330 14.88 14.18 -17.05
C ASN A 330 16.22 14.21 -16.32
N PHE A 331 16.44 13.28 -15.37
CA PHE A 331 17.67 13.16 -14.61
C PHE A 331 18.87 12.84 -15.50
N VAL A 332 18.73 11.83 -16.38
CA VAL A 332 19.78 11.44 -17.33
C VAL A 332 20.16 12.60 -18.25
N GLN A 333 19.17 13.36 -18.75
CA GLN A 333 19.40 14.53 -19.59
C GLN A 333 20.10 15.66 -18.82
N LYS A 334 19.62 15.98 -17.62
CA LYS A 334 20.17 17.03 -16.75
C LYS A 334 21.63 16.75 -16.35
N GLU A 335 21.92 15.50 -16.02
CA GLU A 335 23.24 15.06 -15.53
C GLU A 335 24.17 14.58 -16.66
N ASN A 336 23.68 14.53 -17.90
CA ASN A 336 24.41 14.05 -19.09
C ASN A 336 25.04 12.66 -18.87
N LEU A 337 24.25 11.72 -18.35
CA LEU A 337 24.71 10.38 -17.98
C LEU A 337 24.75 9.44 -19.19
N GLN A 338 25.76 8.57 -19.21
CA GLN A 338 25.79 7.42 -20.10
C GLN A 338 25.08 6.25 -19.40
N VAL A 339 23.91 5.90 -19.92
CA VAL A 339 23.00 4.88 -19.36
C VAL A 339 22.56 3.92 -20.46
N ASP A 340 21.89 2.83 -20.08
CA ASP A 340 21.29 1.88 -21.01
C ASP A 340 20.25 2.58 -21.91
N ARG A 341 20.61 2.72 -23.19
CA ARG A 341 19.76 3.34 -24.21
C ARG A 341 18.46 2.57 -24.41
N SER A 342 18.48 1.24 -24.30
CA SER A 342 17.29 0.41 -24.45
C SER A 342 16.26 0.71 -23.37
N LEU A 343 16.72 0.98 -22.13
CA LEU A 343 15.83 1.34 -21.03
C LEU A 343 15.23 2.74 -21.23
N LEU A 344 16.01 3.71 -21.72
CA LEU A 344 15.49 5.03 -22.07
C LEU A 344 14.40 4.95 -23.15
N ASP A 345 14.65 4.16 -24.20
CA ASP A 345 13.69 3.99 -25.29
C ASP A 345 12.40 3.29 -24.79
N GLU A 346 12.50 2.36 -23.83
CA GLU A 346 11.33 1.75 -23.18
C GLU A 346 10.57 2.75 -22.28
N CYS A 347 11.27 3.64 -21.57
CA CYS A 347 10.65 4.73 -20.82
C CYS A 347 9.85 5.65 -21.76
N GLU A 348 10.44 6.07 -22.88
CA GLU A 348 9.77 6.92 -23.88
C GLU A 348 8.56 6.20 -24.51
N SER A 349 8.72 4.91 -24.84
CA SER A 349 7.65 4.05 -25.37
C SER A 349 6.46 3.95 -24.41
N MET A 350 6.72 3.67 -23.13
CA MET A 350 5.68 3.61 -22.10
C MET A 350 4.94 4.93 -21.96
N LEU A 351 5.62 6.08 -22.06
CA LEU A 351 4.99 7.41 -21.94
C LEU A 351 4.20 7.84 -23.19
N ALA A 352 4.40 7.20 -24.35
CA ALA A 352 3.79 7.59 -25.62
C ALA A 352 2.28 7.28 -25.72
N PHE A 353 1.75 6.46 -24.81
CA PHE A 353 0.31 6.13 -24.78
C PHE A 353 -0.54 7.31 -24.28
N PRO A 354 -1.82 7.39 -24.69
CA PRO A 354 -2.73 8.46 -24.27
C PRO A 354 -3.25 8.22 -22.84
N TRP A 355 -2.35 8.28 -21.86
CA TRP A 355 -2.62 7.83 -20.48
C TRP A 355 -3.77 8.54 -19.79
N VAL A 356 -3.97 9.83 -20.05
CA VAL A 356 -5.11 10.57 -19.48
C VAL A 356 -6.43 10.05 -20.04
N GLU A 357 -6.49 9.75 -21.35
CA GLU A 357 -7.69 9.18 -21.97
C GLU A 357 -7.95 7.75 -21.48
N ILE A 358 -6.89 6.96 -21.28
CA ILE A 358 -6.97 5.59 -20.75
C ILE A 358 -7.56 5.61 -19.34
N ILE A 359 -7.00 6.42 -18.44
CA ILE A 359 -7.39 6.41 -17.03
C ILE A 359 -8.72 7.13 -16.77
N ALA A 360 -9.11 8.07 -17.63
CA ALA A 360 -10.41 8.74 -17.55
C ALA A 360 -11.60 7.78 -17.75
N GLU A 361 -11.41 6.62 -18.38
CA GLU A 361 -12.45 5.58 -18.47
C GLU A 361 -12.83 4.96 -17.12
N TYR A 362 -11.98 5.13 -16.10
CA TYR A 362 -12.14 4.53 -14.78
C TYR A 362 -12.56 5.52 -13.69
N GLN A 363 -12.77 6.80 -14.03
CA GLN A 363 -13.10 7.83 -13.04
C GLN A 363 -14.55 7.67 -12.52
N VAL A 364 -14.70 7.57 -11.21
CA VAL A 364 -16.01 7.61 -10.54
C VAL A 364 -16.67 8.97 -10.76
N GLY A 365 -17.93 8.96 -11.21
CA GLY A 365 -18.63 10.19 -11.61
C GLY A 365 -18.10 10.80 -12.92
N GLY A 366 -17.27 10.06 -13.66
CA GLY A 366 -16.81 10.40 -15.01
C GLY A 366 -17.85 10.12 -16.09
N SER A 367 -17.39 10.04 -17.33
CA SER A 367 -18.26 9.79 -18.50
C SER A 367 -18.68 8.33 -18.67
N TYR A 368 -18.10 7.42 -17.89
CA TYR A 368 -18.31 5.98 -17.98
C TYR A 368 -18.69 5.40 -16.63
N GLU A 369 -19.47 4.32 -16.65
CA GLU A 369 -19.88 3.56 -15.45
C GLU A 369 -19.22 2.17 -15.39
N SER A 370 -18.22 1.91 -16.25
CA SER A 370 -17.45 0.66 -16.27
C SER A 370 -16.44 0.62 -15.11
N ASN A 371 -16.25 -0.57 -14.53
CA ASN A 371 -15.22 -0.84 -13.51
C ASN A 371 -15.31 0.02 -12.23
N LEU A 372 -16.52 0.32 -11.75
CA LEU A 372 -16.74 1.04 -10.49
C LEU A 372 -16.25 0.25 -9.26
N PRO A 373 -15.99 0.93 -8.11
CA PRO A 373 -15.66 0.25 -6.87
C PRO A 373 -16.75 -0.76 -6.46
N THR A 374 -16.36 -2.03 -6.33
CA THR A 374 -17.25 -3.11 -5.88
C THR A 374 -17.21 -3.29 -4.36
N ILE A 375 -16.16 -2.79 -3.71
CA ILE A 375 -15.99 -2.80 -2.26
C ILE A 375 -15.88 -1.36 -1.74
N LYS A 376 -16.58 -1.07 -0.64
CA LYS A 376 -16.70 0.28 -0.07
C LYS A 376 -16.14 0.34 1.35
N LEU A 377 -14.94 -0.19 1.55
CA LEU A 377 -14.28 -0.20 2.86
C LEU A 377 -13.54 1.09 3.20
N ALA A 378 -13.01 1.77 2.19
CA ALA A 378 -12.33 3.05 2.36
C ALA A 378 -13.34 4.14 2.76
N ARG A 379 -13.65 4.29 4.04
CA ARG A 379 -14.64 5.24 4.57
C ARG A 379 -14.00 6.14 5.63
N PRO A 380 -14.47 7.40 5.78
CA PRO A 380 -15.68 8.00 5.23
C PRO A 380 -15.48 8.82 3.93
N LEU A 381 -14.54 8.43 3.07
CA LEU A 381 -14.25 9.13 1.81
C LEU A 381 -15.48 9.28 0.89
N ASP A 382 -15.56 10.44 0.24
CA ASP A 382 -16.37 10.66 -0.94
C ASP A 382 -15.59 10.20 -2.17
N TYR A 383 -16.12 9.26 -2.95
CA TYR A 383 -15.42 8.63 -4.08
C TYR A 383 -15.55 9.40 -5.38
N ASP A 384 -16.42 10.42 -5.46
CA ASP A 384 -16.55 11.21 -6.68
C ASP A 384 -15.18 11.75 -7.15
N GLY A 385 -14.89 11.63 -8.43
CA GLY A 385 -13.62 12.04 -9.05
C GLY A 385 -12.44 11.09 -8.87
N ALA A 386 -12.53 10.09 -7.98
CA ALA A 386 -11.48 9.10 -7.77
C ALA A 386 -11.43 8.03 -8.86
N VAL A 387 -10.29 7.35 -8.95
CA VAL A 387 -10.03 6.19 -9.80
C VAL A 387 -9.79 4.96 -8.92
N PRO A 388 -10.43 3.82 -9.20
CA PRO A 388 -10.18 2.56 -8.49
C PRO A 388 -8.79 1.98 -8.76
N ILE A 389 -8.32 1.11 -7.86
CA ILE A 389 -6.95 0.59 -7.86
C ILE A 389 -6.63 -0.43 -8.98
N TRP A 390 -7.63 -1.16 -9.49
CA TRP A 390 -7.38 -2.18 -10.51
C TRP A 390 -7.85 -1.73 -11.90
N PHE A 391 -7.01 -1.96 -12.91
CA PHE A 391 -7.49 -1.94 -14.29
C PHE A 391 -8.51 -3.06 -14.52
N GLU A 392 -9.32 -2.93 -15.58
CA GLU A 392 -10.26 -3.99 -15.92
C GLU A 392 -9.54 -5.15 -16.61
N LYS A 393 -9.77 -6.37 -16.10
CA LYS A 393 -9.25 -7.61 -16.70
C LYS A 393 -10.16 -8.79 -16.34
N ALA A 394 -10.72 -9.43 -17.36
CA ALA A 394 -11.45 -10.69 -17.19
C ALA A 394 -10.46 -11.87 -17.26
N PHE A 395 -10.65 -12.85 -16.37
CA PHE A 395 -9.96 -14.13 -16.48
C PHE A 395 -10.90 -15.17 -17.09
N THR A 396 -10.52 -15.67 -18.26
CA THR A 396 -11.26 -16.72 -18.97
C THR A 396 -10.62 -18.09 -18.74
N ASP A 397 -11.43 -19.13 -18.60
CA ASP A 397 -10.95 -20.51 -18.62
C ASP A 397 -10.60 -20.95 -20.06
N THR A 398 -10.20 -22.21 -20.24
CA THR A 398 -9.85 -22.78 -21.55
C THR A 398 -11.01 -22.82 -22.54
N ASP A 399 -12.24 -22.78 -22.04
CA ASP A 399 -13.47 -22.82 -22.84
C ASP A 399 -13.99 -21.39 -23.13
N GLY A 400 -13.27 -20.37 -22.67
CA GLY A 400 -13.62 -18.96 -22.85
C GLY A 400 -14.61 -18.41 -21.83
N ASN A 401 -15.00 -19.20 -20.81
CA ASN A 401 -15.90 -18.72 -19.77
C ASN A 401 -15.14 -17.82 -18.81
N ILE A 402 -15.71 -16.66 -18.49
CA ILE A 402 -15.17 -15.77 -17.47
C ILE A 402 -15.40 -16.43 -16.11
N HIS A 403 -14.32 -16.82 -15.44
CA HIS A 403 -14.39 -17.46 -14.12
C HIS A 403 -14.04 -16.49 -12.98
N ARG A 404 -13.51 -15.30 -13.30
CA ARG A 404 -13.16 -14.29 -12.30
C ARG A 404 -13.23 -12.87 -12.88
N GLU A 405 -14.19 -12.09 -12.39
CA GLU A 405 -14.18 -10.64 -12.46
C GLU A 405 -13.59 -10.10 -11.14
N VAL A 406 -12.28 -9.85 -11.14
CA VAL A 406 -11.49 -9.08 -10.15
C VAL A 406 -11.47 -9.56 -8.68
N LEU A 407 -10.42 -9.18 -7.95
CA LEU A 407 -10.25 -9.33 -6.50
C LEU A 407 -11.18 -8.40 -5.68
N GLY A 408 -12.18 -7.80 -6.33
CA GLY A 408 -12.92 -6.64 -5.86
C GLY A 408 -12.16 -5.33 -6.12
N ASN A 409 -12.87 -4.29 -6.52
CA ASN A 409 -12.29 -2.99 -6.88
C ASN A 409 -12.62 -1.92 -5.83
N GLU A 410 -11.65 -1.07 -5.53
CA GLU A 410 -11.65 -0.19 -4.34
C GLU A 410 -10.96 1.15 -4.63
N ILE A 411 -11.31 2.15 -3.82
CA ILE A 411 -10.65 3.46 -3.85
C ILE A 411 -9.52 3.50 -2.84
N CYS A 412 -8.36 3.99 -3.30
CA CYS A 412 -7.20 4.26 -2.49
C CYS A 412 -6.71 5.71 -2.73
N PRO A 413 -6.74 6.60 -1.73
CA PRO A 413 -6.30 7.98 -1.92
C PRO A 413 -4.82 8.10 -2.32
N GLY A 414 -3.95 7.28 -1.74
CA GLY A 414 -2.51 7.27 -2.07
C GLY A 414 -2.25 7.04 -3.55
N HIS A 415 -2.88 6.00 -4.10
CA HIS A 415 -2.82 5.69 -5.52
C HIS A 415 -3.30 6.86 -6.41
N ASN A 416 -4.40 7.51 -6.04
CA ASN A 416 -4.94 8.62 -6.83
C ASN A 416 -3.97 9.82 -6.90
N LEU A 417 -3.14 10.02 -5.86
CA LEU A 417 -2.04 10.98 -5.92
C LEU A 417 -0.91 10.54 -6.86
N ASP A 418 -0.62 9.24 -6.99
CA ASP A 418 0.32 8.75 -8.02
C ASP A 418 -0.18 9.07 -9.43
N ILE A 419 -1.49 8.89 -9.71
CA ILE A 419 -2.09 9.28 -10.98
C ILE A 419 -1.88 10.77 -11.23
N LEU A 420 -2.24 11.59 -10.24
CA LEU A 420 -2.21 13.04 -10.36
C LEU A 420 -0.77 13.57 -10.56
N ASP A 421 0.21 13.05 -9.80
CA ASP A 421 1.63 13.38 -9.94
C ASP A 421 2.16 13.00 -11.33
N SER A 422 1.88 11.77 -11.76
CA SER A 422 2.32 11.24 -13.05
C SER A 422 1.75 12.01 -14.24
N ILE A 423 0.49 12.44 -14.16
CA ILE A 423 -0.11 13.28 -15.19
C ILE A 423 0.51 14.67 -15.21
N LEU A 424 0.73 15.30 -14.06
CA LEU A 424 1.31 16.66 -14.03
C LEU A 424 2.77 16.70 -14.47
N ILE A 425 3.58 15.70 -14.14
CA ILE A 425 4.97 15.64 -14.62
C ILE A 425 5.05 15.41 -16.13
N ASN A 426 4.04 14.75 -16.71
CA ASN A 426 3.90 14.50 -18.16
C ASN A 426 2.94 15.45 -18.87
N ARG A 427 2.46 16.51 -18.22
CA ARG A 427 1.33 17.36 -18.66
C ARG A 427 1.41 17.87 -20.10
N ARG A 428 2.62 18.17 -20.59
CA ARG A 428 2.83 18.67 -21.96
C ARG A 428 2.68 17.57 -22.99
N GLN A 429 3.23 16.40 -22.71
CA GLN A 429 3.17 15.24 -23.60
C GLN A 429 1.74 14.67 -23.65
N TRP A 430 1.02 14.71 -22.54
CA TRP A 430 -0.35 14.17 -22.45
C TRP A 430 -1.45 15.22 -22.62
N HIS A 431 -1.10 16.45 -23.01
CA HIS A 431 -2.05 17.56 -23.17
C HIS A 431 -3.02 17.71 -21.98
N ALA A 432 -2.50 17.53 -20.77
CA ALA A 432 -3.31 17.29 -19.59
C ALA A 432 -4.13 18.52 -19.16
N LEU A 433 -3.63 19.72 -19.45
CA LEU A 433 -4.24 20.99 -19.04
C LEU A 433 -5.21 21.57 -20.08
N THR A 434 -5.82 20.73 -20.92
CA THR A 434 -6.75 21.17 -21.98
C THR A 434 -7.93 20.23 -22.15
N GLY A 435 -9.08 20.76 -22.58
CA GLY A 435 -10.26 19.97 -22.96
C GLY A 435 -10.74 19.01 -21.85
N GLU A 436 -11.16 17.82 -22.25
CA GLU A 436 -11.65 16.77 -21.34
C GLU A 436 -10.60 16.29 -20.33
N ASN A 437 -9.31 16.34 -20.70
CA ASN A 437 -8.21 15.96 -19.80
C ASN A 437 -8.14 16.89 -18.58
N LEU A 438 -8.40 18.19 -18.77
CA LEU A 438 -8.45 19.16 -17.67
C LEU A 438 -9.66 18.91 -16.76
N ILE A 439 -10.81 18.54 -17.33
CA ILE A 439 -12.03 18.22 -16.55
C ILE A 439 -11.79 17.00 -15.67
N PHE A 440 -11.16 15.95 -16.22
CA PHE A 440 -10.74 14.78 -15.47
C PHE A 440 -9.83 15.17 -14.29
N LEU A 441 -8.83 16.01 -14.56
CA LEU A 441 -7.87 16.47 -13.55
C LEU A 441 -8.53 17.29 -12.43
N HIS A 442 -9.47 18.19 -12.77
CA HIS A 442 -10.21 18.97 -11.76
C HIS A 442 -11.01 18.07 -10.83
N LYS A 443 -11.71 17.07 -11.37
CA LYS A 443 -12.43 16.09 -10.54
C LYS A 443 -11.50 15.28 -9.64
N LEU A 444 -10.34 14.87 -10.15
CA LEU A 444 -9.35 14.14 -9.36
C LEU A 444 -8.74 15.00 -8.24
N LEU A 445 -8.45 16.28 -8.53
CA LEU A 445 -8.01 17.25 -7.53
C LEU A 445 -9.10 17.49 -6.47
N ASP A 446 -10.36 17.59 -6.89
CA ASP A 446 -11.50 17.79 -5.99
C ASP A 446 -11.70 16.62 -5.03
N PHE A 447 -11.48 15.38 -5.48
CA PHE A 447 -11.45 14.20 -4.62
C PHE A 447 -10.45 14.36 -3.47
N HIS A 448 -9.20 14.72 -3.79
CA HIS A 448 -8.17 14.92 -2.78
C HIS A 448 -8.50 16.09 -1.85
N PHE A 449 -8.93 17.22 -2.43
CA PHE A 449 -9.31 18.40 -1.68
C PHE A 449 -10.40 18.09 -0.65
N ARG A 450 -11.48 17.39 -1.07
CA ARG A 450 -12.53 16.92 -0.17
C ARG A 450 -11.99 16.05 0.96
N ALA A 451 -11.09 15.10 0.67
CA ALA A 451 -10.51 14.24 1.68
C ALA A 451 -9.71 15.00 2.76
N PHE A 452 -8.99 16.07 2.37
CA PHE A 452 -8.24 16.90 3.30
C PHE A 452 -9.14 17.85 4.10
N VAL A 453 -10.03 18.62 3.46
CA VAL A 453 -10.83 19.65 4.15
C VAL A 453 -11.91 19.05 5.06
N SER A 454 -12.33 17.81 4.80
CA SER A 454 -13.25 17.07 5.68
C SER A 454 -12.55 16.37 6.84
N ASP A 455 -11.22 16.40 6.89
CA ASP A 455 -10.39 15.64 7.83
C ASP A 455 -10.44 14.12 7.64
N ASN A 456 -11.15 13.64 6.61
CA ASN A 456 -11.29 12.22 6.30
C ASN A 456 -9.94 11.51 6.07
N PHE A 457 -8.93 12.24 5.61
CA PHE A 457 -7.57 11.74 5.41
C PHE A 457 -6.86 11.28 6.71
N ARG A 458 -7.38 11.61 7.89
CA ARG A 458 -6.82 11.13 9.17
C ARG A 458 -7.37 9.77 9.59
N HIS A 459 -8.50 9.37 9.04
CA HIS A 459 -9.15 8.13 9.41
C HIS A 459 -8.41 6.95 8.80
N GLU A 460 -7.86 6.06 9.63
CA GLU A 460 -7.21 4.84 9.14
C GLU A 460 -8.11 3.99 8.24
N SER A 461 -9.42 3.97 8.50
CA SER A 461 -10.41 3.26 7.66
C SER A 461 -10.55 3.84 6.26
N ALA A 462 -10.08 5.06 5.99
CA ALA A 462 -10.00 5.63 4.65
C ALA A 462 -8.84 5.05 3.83
N PHE A 463 -7.91 4.33 4.47
CA PHE A 463 -6.72 3.79 3.82
C PHE A 463 -6.63 2.28 4.00
N ILE A 464 -7.04 1.59 2.94
CA ILE A 464 -6.95 0.13 2.85
C ILE A 464 -5.53 -0.33 2.59
N TYR A 465 -4.86 0.31 1.62
CA TYR A 465 -3.56 -0.12 1.12
C TYR A 465 -2.38 0.61 1.76
N TYR A 466 -2.63 1.78 2.34
CA TYR A 466 -1.60 2.67 2.87
C TYR A 466 -1.95 3.17 4.26
N LEU A 467 -1.05 3.95 4.85
CA LEU A 467 -1.27 4.70 6.07
C LEU A 467 -1.60 6.16 5.75
N PRO A 468 -2.36 6.88 6.60
CA PRO A 468 -2.55 8.33 6.47
C PRO A 468 -1.25 9.10 6.21
N GLU A 469 -0.17 8.70 6.86
CA GLU A 469 1.14 9.35 6.80
C GLU A 469 1.83 9.13 5.44
N ILE A 470 1.62 7.97 4.82
CA ILE A 470 2.06 7.71 3.44
C ILE A 470 1.30 8.62 2.48
N TYR A 471 0.01 8.86 2.72
CA TYR A 471 -0.79 9.76 1.89
C TYR A 471 -0.32 11.22 1.99
N THR A 472 0.03 11.71 3.19
CA THR A 472 0.63 13.04 3.34
C THR A 472 2.02 13.13 2.71
N TYR A 473 2.80 12.05 2.78
CA TYR A 473 4.09 11.95 2.08
C TYR A 473 3.92 12.01 0.56
N TYR A 474 2.93 11.31 -0.01
CA TYR A 474 2.61 11.40 -1.43
C TYR A 474 2.11 12.78 -1.84
N LEU A 475 1.41 13.51 -0.95
CA LEU A 475 1.07 14.91 -1.20
C LEU A 475 2.34 15.77 -1.29
N GLY A 476 3.33 15.53 -0.41
CA GLY A 476 4.65 16.18 -0.48
C GLY A 476 5.32 15.99 -1.85
N ARG A 477 5.38 14.75 -2.31
CA ARG A 477 5.94 14.42 -3.63
C ARG A 477 5.17 15.11 -4.76
N PHE A 478 3.84 15.04 -4.73
CA PHE A 478 2.98 15.71 -5.71
C PHE A 478 3.19 17.23 -5.70
N TYR A 479 3.32 17.84 -4.51
CA TYR A 479 3.56 19.28 -4.37
C TYR A 479 4.87 19.69 -5.04
N GLN A 480 5.94 18.89 -4.95
CA GLN A 480 7.18 19.15 -5.68
C GLN A 480 6.94 19.21 -7.20
N THR A 481 6.13 18.32 -7.76
CA THR A 481 5.74 18.38 -9.19
C THR A 481 4.87 19.60 -9.49
N TYR A 482 3.90 19.92 -8.64
CA TYR A 482 3.05 21.12 -8.75
C TYR A 482 3.87 22.41 -8.77
N ARG A 483 4.97 22.48 -8.02
CA ARG A 483 5.91 23.61 -8.03
C ARG A 483 6.64 23.81 -9.37
N THR A 484 6.68 22.79 -10.22
CA THR A 484 7.26 22.89 -11.58
C THR A 484 6.31 23.50 -12.62
N LEU A 485 5.04 23.76 -12.25
CA LEU A 485 4.07 24.41 -13.12
C LEU A 485 4.36 25.92 -13.26
N SER A 486 4.16 26.47 -14.46
CA SER A 486 4.17 27.93 -14.65
C SER A 486 3.00 28.60 -13.90
N ALA A 487 2.99 29.93 -13.82
CA ALA A 487 1.87 30.65 -13.21
C ALA A 487 0.56 30.38 -13.96
N GLU A 488 0.60 30.34 -15.29
CA GLU A 488 -0.54 30.06 -16.16
C GLU A 488 -1.00 28.61 -16.02
N GLU A 489 -0.07 27.65 -16.01
CA GLU A 489 -0.39 26.23 -15.80
C GLU A 489 -1.06 26.01 -14.44
N ARG A 490 -0.60 26.68 -13.38
CA ARG A 490 -1.23 26.62 -12.05
C ARG A 490 -2.62 27.24 -12.05
N GLN A 491 -2.80 28.39 -12.69
CA GLN A 491 -4.11 29.04 -12.77
C GLN A 491 -5.15 28.20 -13.52
N LEU A 492 -4.73 27.43 -14.53
CA LEU A 492 -5.59 26.50 -15.26
C LEU A 492 -5.93 25.25 -14.43
N PHE A 493 -4.92 24.65 -13.80
CA PHE A 493 -5.07 23.41 -13.05
C PHE A 493 -5.78 23.62 -11.70
N ASP A 494 -5.39 24.63 -10.94
CA ASP A 494 -5.84 24.88 -9.57
C ASP A 494 -6.22 26.36 -9.36
N PRO A 495 -7.30 26.85 -10.00
CA PRO A 495 -7.70 28.25 -9.93
C PRO A 495 -8.09 28.70 -8.51
N GLU A 496 -8.51 27.75 -7.66
CA GLU A 496 -8.99 27.99 -6.29
C GLU A 496 -7.88 27.78 -5.25
N ARG A 497 -6.66 27.43 -5.67
CA ARG A 497 -5.51 27.16 -4.79
C ARG A 497 -5.76 26.02 -3.79
N LYS A 498 -6.51 24.99 -4.18
CA LYS A 498 -6.81 23.78 -3.40
C LYS A 498 -5.54 23.08 -2.94
N VAL A 499 -4.49 23.05 -3.78
CA VAL A 499 -3.21 22.42 -3.45
C VAL A 499 -2.54 23.11 -2.27
N GLU A 500 -2.60 24.43 -2.18
CA GLU A 500 -2.05 25.18 -1.04
C GLU A 500 -2.83 24.91 0.24
N THR A 501 -4.17 24.83 0.16
CA THR A 501 -4.99 24.44 1.32
C THR A 501 -4.67 23.03 1.80
N MET A 502 -4.55 22.05 0.90
CA MET A 502 -4.15 20.69 1.27
C MET A 502 -2.76 20.66 1.90
N ARG A 503 -1.81 21.45 1.36
CA ARG A 503 -0.46 21.61 1.92
C ARG A 503 -0.51 22.13 3.35
N GLU A 504 -1.27 23.18 3.63
CA GLU A 504 -1.39 23.74 4.99
C GLU A 504 -1.95 22.73 5.98
N ILE A 505 -3.00 21.99 5.60
CA ILE A 505 -3.60 20.93 6.44
C ILE A 505 -2.59 19.82 6.73
N ALA A 506 -1.86 19.36 5.69
CA ALA A 506 -0.87 18.30 5.84
C ALA A 506 0.33 18.74 6.69
N LEU A 507 0.80 19.98 6.53
CA LEU A 507 1.87 20.55 7.38
C LEU A 507 1.44 20.60 8.85
N GLN A 508 0.20 21.03 9.13
CA GLN A 508 -0.32 21.06 10.49
C GLN A 508 -0.42 19.66 11.10
N TYR A 509 -0.89 18.68 10.31
CA TYR A 509 -0.93 17.27 10.71
C TYR A 509 0.47 16.72 11.02
N CYS A 510 1.47 16.96 10.16
CA CYS A 510 2.83 16.52 10.42
C CYS A 510 3.42 17.15 11.69
N LYS A 511 3.11 18.42 11.95
CA LYS A 511 3.60 19.13 13.13
C LYS A 511 2.95 18.65 14.42
N ASP A 512 1.63 18.65 14.48
CA ASP A 512 0.89 18.43 15.72
C ASP A 512 0.65 16.96 16.01
N ASP A 513 0.28 16.20 14.98
CA ASP A 513 -0.12 14.81 15.15
C ASP A 513 1.06 13.86 15.01
N LEU A 514 1.97 14.09 14.05
CA LEU A 514 3.15 13.24 13.91
C LEU A 514 4.24 13.66 14.88
N ILE A 515 4.91 14.79 14.62
CA ILE A 515 6.08 15.22 15.40
C ILE A 515 5.70 15.55 16.86
N GLY A 516 4.50 16.09 17.09
CA GLY A 516 3.97 16.39 18.43
C GLY A 516 3.57 15.17 19.26
N GLN A 517 3.75 13.95 18.73
CA GLN A 517 3.45 12.71 19.43
C GLN A 517 4.62 11.74 19.37
N THR A 518 4.45 10.57 20.00
CA THR A 518 5.42 9.48 19.94
C THR A 518 5.50 8.93 18.53
N LEU A 519 6.71 8.88 17.96
CA LEU A 519 7.02 8.33 16.64
C LEU A 519 7.97 7.13 16.76
N ASN A 520 7.85 6.18 15.85
CA ASN A 520 8.97 5.30 15.52
C ASN A 520 9.81 5.90 14.37
N VAL A 521 10.90 5.23 14.00
CA VAL A 521 11.84 5.73 12.99
C VAL A 521 11.22 5.85 11.60
N PHE A 522 10.29 4.96 11.24
CA PHE A 522 9.64 5.00 9.94
C PHE A 522 8.65 6.16 9.87
N ASP A 523 7.81 6.35 10.90
CA ASP A 523 6.92 7.51 10.98
C ASP A 523 7.72 8.83 10.95
N ALA A 524 8.85 8.89 11.65
CA ALA A 524 9.73 10.05 11.66
C ALA A 524 10.33 10.34 10.27
N ALA A 525 10.74 9.30 9.53
CA ALA A 525 11.23 9.45 8.16
C ALA A 525 10.14 10.01 7.22
N LEU A 526 8.90 9.53 7.34
CA LEU A 526 7.77 10.07 6.58
C LEU A 526 7.47 11.52 6.95
N ALA A 527 7.39 11.84 8.24
CA ALA A 527 7.11 13.19 8.71
C ALA A 527 8.19 14.19 8.26
N VAL A 528 9.47 13.84 8.41
CA VAL A 528 10.59 14.69 7.97
C VAL A 528 10.55 14.90 6.46
N SER A 529 10.40 13.84 5.66
CA SER A 529 10.33 13.95 4.20
C SER A 529 9.14 14.82 3.78
N THR A 530 7.98 14.62 4.41
CA THR A 530 6.76 15.38 4.12
C THR A 530 6.94 16.86 4.45
N LEU A 531 7.47 17.20 5.63
CA LEU A 531 7.73 18.59 6.03
C LEU A 531 8.68 19.30 5.07
N VAL A 532 9.74 18.61 4.63
CA VAL A 532 10.70 19.17 3.67
C VAL A 532 10.05 19.36 2.29
N GLN A 533 9.35 18.34 1.79
CA GLN A 533 8.72 18.39 0.47
C GLN A 533 7.55 19.36 0.42
N LEU A 534 6.87 19.62 1.54
CA LEU A 534 5.86 20.67 1.64
C LEU A 534 6.46 22.03 2.02
N GLU A 535 7.78 22.20 2.00
CA GLU A 535 8.45 23.47 2.28
C GLU A 535 7.98 24.09 3.62
N TYR A 536 8.07 23.31 4.71
CA TYR A 536 7.69 23.76 6.05
C TYR A 536 8.55 24.96 6.50
N GLU A 537 7.89 25.99 7.03
CA GLU A 537 8.51 27.14 7.67
C GLU A 537 7.86 27.40 9.04
N PRO A 538 8.62 27.88 10.05
CA PRO A 538 10.04 28.26 9.99
C PRO A 538 11.00 27.06 10.10
N LYS A 539 12.04 26.98 9.27
CA LYS A 539 13.02 25.85 9.27
C LYS A 539 13.72 25.59 10.62
N GLN A 540 13.85 26.62 11.46
CA GLN A 540 14.72 26.63 12.65
C GLN A 540 13.96 26.51 13.98
N ASP A 541 12.65 26.22 13.96
CA ASP A 541 11.87 26.02 15.20
C ASP A 541 12.06 24.64 15.85
N GLY A 542 12.86 23.77 15.23
CA GLY A 542 13.21 22.46 15.75
C GLY A 542 12.24 21.33 15.37
N VAL A 543 11.16 21.58 14.62
CA VAL A 543 10.19 20.53 14.22
C VAL A 543 10.85 19.44 13.37
N ILE A 544 11.56 19.82 12.30
CA ILE A 544 12.31 18.87 11.46
C ILE A 544 13.43 18.18 12.28
N SER A 545 14.12 18.94 13.13
CA SER A 545 15.18 18.40 14.00
C SER A 545 14.67 17.36 15.01
N ALA A 546 13.44 17.50 15.50
CA ALA A 546 12.82 16.52 16.40
C ALA A 546 12.60 15.16 15.69
N GLY A 547 12.13 15.17 14.44
CA GLY A 547 12.01 13.95 13.63
C GLY A 547 13.37 13.30 13.35
N LEU A 548 14.37 14.10 12.94
CA LEU A 548 15.75 13.63 12.75
C LEU A 548 16.35 13.04 14.04
N LYS A 549 16.00 13.60 15.20
CA LYS A 549 16.45 13.07 16.50
C LYS A 549 15.91 11.67 16.73
N VAL A 550 14.64 11.42 16.44
CA VAL A 550 14.03 10.08 16.56
C VAL A 550 14.78 9.09 15.68
N ILE A 551 15.09 9.46 14.43
CA ILE A 551 15.86 8.61 13.52
C ILE A 551 17.25 8.29 14.11
N ASN A 552 17.97 9.32 14.55
CA ASN A 552 19.30 9.16 15.13
C ASN A 552 19.31 8.27 16.39
N ASP A 553 18.37 8.50 17.31
CA ASP A 553 18.27 7.75 18.57
C ASP A 553 18.00 6.24 18.36
N HIS A 554 17.44 5.86 17.21
CA HIS A 554 17.13 4.48 16.85
C HIS A 554 18.14 3.85 15.90
N LEU A 555 19.23 4.56 15.53
CA LEU A 555 20.26 3.99 14.68
C LEU A 555 20.89 2.74 15.34
N GLY A 556 20.86 1.62 14.64
CA GLY A 556 21.35 0.32 15.12
C GLY A 556 20.27 -0.57 15.76
N GLU A 557 18.99 -0.19 15.71
CA GLU A 557 17.91 -1.04 16.24
C GLU A 557 17.60 -2.28 15.39
N GLY A 558 18.10 -2.32 14.15
CA GLY A 558 17.87 -3.41 13.20
C GLY A 558 18.65 -4.70 13.53
N GLY A 559 18.07 -5.85 13.19
CA GLY A 559 18.74 -7.14 13.30
C GLY A 559 19.66 -7.44 12.11
N ASN A 560 20.55 -8.43 12.23
CA ASN A 560 21.37 -8.95 11.12
C ASN A 560 22.20 -7.89 10.36
N GLY A 561 22.66 -6.86 11.07
CA GLY A 561 23.47 -5.78 10.51
C GLY A 561 22.68 -4.71 9.74
N HIS A 562 21.36 -4.70 9.82
CA HIS A 562 20.55 -3.58 9.33
C HIS A 562 20.57 -2.40 10.32
N PRO A 563 20.58 -1.14 9.85
CA PRO A 563 20.52 0.02 10.74
C PRO A 563 19.20 0.14 11.49
N PHE A 564 18.08 -0.26 10.88
CA PHE A 564 16.73 -0.11 11.43
C PHE A 564 15.91 -1.41 11.34
N LYS A 565 14.83 -1.49 12.12
CA LYS A 565 13.87 -2.60 12.03
C LYS A 565 12.99 -2.48 10.79
N ALA A 566 12.29 -3.55 10.46
CA ALA A 566 11.22 -3.54 9.49
C ALA A 566 9.95 -2.93 10.10
N TYR A 567 9.36 -1.97 9.40
CA TYR A 567 8.06 -1.37 9.73
C TYR A 567 7.08 -1.58 8.59
N GLU A 568 5.79 -1.59 8.89
CA GLU A 568 4.74 -1.56 7.87
C GLU A 568 4.86 -0.24 7.08
N TRP A 569 5.03 -0.32 5.76
CA TRP A 569 4.98 0.86 4.88
C TRP A 569 3.83 0.77 3.88
N ASN A 570 3.42 -0.46 3.56
CA ASN A 570 2.22 -0.78 2.82
C ASN A 570 1.43 -1.81 3.65
N ARG A 571 0.10 -1.75 3.57
CA ARG A 571 -0.78 -2.76 4.17
C ARG A 571 -1.77 -3.27 3.15
N MET A 572 -2.30 -4.46 3.35
CA MET A 572 -3.54 -4.89 2.68
C MET A 572 -4.49 -5.32 3.78
N ARG A 573 -5.74 -4.87 3.76
CA ARG A 573 -6.69 -5.15 4.87
C ARG A 573 -7.68 -6.27 4.57
N HIS A 574 -7.75 -6.75 3.33
CA HIS A 574 -8.69 -7.77 2.90
C HIS A 574 -7.89 -8.95 2.35
N PRO A 575 -8.27 -10.21 2.62
CA PRO A 575 -9.23 -10.69 3.63
C PRO A 575 -8.77 -10.44 5.09
N THR A 576 -7.54 -9.93 5.25
CA THR A 576 -6.77 -9.86 6.50
C THR A 576 -5.87 -8.65 6.49
N ARG A 577 -5.49 -8.13 7.66
CA ARG A 577 -4.37 -7.17 7.79
C ARG A 577 -3.05 -7.86 7.46
N ILE A 578 -2.44 -7.49 6.33
CA ILE A 578 -1.11 -7.90 5.88
C ILE A 578 -0.21 -6.68 6.02
N LEU A 579 0.89 -6.84 6.75
CA LEU A 579 1.94 -5.83 6.87
C LEU A 579 3.00 -6.10 5.81
N VAL A 580 3.34 -5.08 5.02
CA VAL A 580 4.39 -5.18 4.01
C VAL A 580 5.53 -4.26 4.40
N GLY A 581 6.76 -4.79 4.35
CA GLY A 581 7.98 -4.06 4.71
C GLY A 581 9.19 -4.96 4.93
N SER A 582 10.33 -4.32 5.16
CA SER A 582 11.59 -4.96 5.49
C SER A 582 12.54 -3.97 6.15
N GLU A 583 13.64 -4.47 6.71
CA GLU A 583 14.65 -3.59 7.28
C GLU A 583 15.26 -2.67 6.21
N ILE A 584 15.47 -3.19 4.99
CA ILE A 584 16.01 -2.42 3.87
C ILE A 584 15.03 -1.37 3.35
N SER A 585 13.70 -1.63 3.37
CA SER A 585 12.72 -0.60 3.01
C SER A 585 12.82 0.57 3.99
N THR A 586 12.90 0.32 5.29
CA THR A 586 13.10 1.39 6.29
C THR A 586 14.38 2.19 6.02
N SER A 587 15.50 1.54 5.71
CA SER A 587 16.77 2.21 5.37
C SER A 587 16.63 3.14 4.15
N LEU A 588 15.86 2.77 3.14
CA LEU A 588 15.62 3.60 1.94
C LEU A 588 14.77 4.85 2.24
N PHE A 589 13.72 4.70 3.06
CA PHE A 589 12.91 5.84 3.51
C PHE A 589 13.72 6.79 4.39
N VAL A 590 14.54 6.26 5.31
CA VAL A 590 15.43 7.07 6.17
C VAL A 590 16.50 7.78 5.35
N LEU A 591 17.12 7.10 4.37
CA LEU A 591 18.11 7.70 3.47
C LEU A 591 17.55 8.95 2.79
N ARG A 592 16.34 8.84 2.23
CA ARG A 592 15.63 9.95 1.59
C ARG A 592 15.39 11.08 2.60
N ALA A 593 14.78 10.77 3.74
CA ALA A 593 14.41 11.77 4.75
C ALA A 593 15.63 12.59 5.23
N CYS A 594 16.73 11.91 5.57
CA CYS A 594 17.95 12.59 6.03
C CYS A 594 18.61 13.42 4.92
N SER A 595 18.55 12.94 3.68
CA SER A 595 19.19 13.60 2.54
C SER A 595 18.42 14.82 2.05
N GLU A 596 17.09 14.75 2.04
CA GLU A 596 16.20 15.89 1.80
C GLU A 596 16.34 16.92 2.93
N ALA A 597 16.30 16.49 4.19
CA ALA A 597 16.41 17.39 5.33
C ALA A 597 17.76 18.12 5.40
N GLN A 598 18.87 17.42 5.14
CA GLN A 598 20.19 18.05 5.07
C GLN A 598 20.20 19.18 4.04
N SER A 599 19.77 18.90 2.80
CA SER A 599 19.71 19.89 1.73
C SER A 599 18.79 21.08 2.09
N TYR A 600 17.62 20.78 2.65
CA TYR A 600 16.62 21.78 3.00
C TYR A 600 17.03 22.71 4.14
N LEU A 601 17.66 22.17 5.20
CA LEU A 601 18.13 22.94 6.36
C LEU A 601 19.42 23.72 6.06
N ASP A 602 20.30 23.18 5.22
CA ASP A 602 21.56 23.82 4.82
C ASP A 602 21.37 24.91 3.76
N SER A 603 20.25 24.87 3.02
CA SER A 603 19.87 25.98 2.14
C SER A 603 19.67 27.24 2.98
N LYS A 604 20.72 28.08 3.06
CA LYS A 604 20.65 29.45 3.59
C LYS A 604 19.39 30.08 3.05
N ALA A 605 18.63 30.78 3.90
CA ALA A 605 17.42 31.49 3.56
C ALA A 605 17.60 32.36 2.30
N CYS A 606 17.42 31.74 1.13
CA CYS A 606 17.11 32.42 -0.10
C CYS A 606 15.66 32.82 0.06
N ALA A 607 15.44 33.96 0.71
CA ALA A 607 14.28 34.76 0.40
C ALA A 607 14.22 34.83 -1.13
N PHE A 608 13.15 34.26 -1.70
CA PHE A 608 12.81 34.49 -3.09
C PHE A 608 12.87 36.01 -3.32
N PRO A 609 13.53 36.50 -4.39
CA PRO A 609 13.37 37.89 -4.75
C PRO A 609 11.90 38.11 -5.08
N GLU A 610 11.20 38.83 -4.20
CA GLU A 610 10.00 39.54 -4.59
C GLU A 610 10.35 40.41 -5.81
N SER A 611 9.48 40.41 -6.80
CA SER A 611 9.46 41.28 -7.98
C SER A 611 10.52 41.05 -9.06
N TYR A 612 10.09 40.48 -10.18
CA TYR A 612 10.53 40.95 -11.49
C TYR A 612 9.58 42.08 -11.93
N PRO A 613 10.10 43.24 -12.38
CA PRO A 613 9.27 44.41 -12.67
C PRO A 613 8.50 44.28 -13.99
N SER A 614 7.21 44.67 -13.90
CA SER A 614 6.23 45.13 -14.92
C SER A 614 6.23 44.48 -16.30
#